data_AF-A0A1H5IQG4-F1
#
_entry.id   AF-A0A1H5IQG4-F1
#
_cell.length_a   1.000
_cell.length_b   1.000
_cell.length_c   1.000
_cell.angle_alpha   90.00
_cell.angle_beta   90.00
_cell.angle_gamma   90.00
#
_symmetry.space_group_name_H-M   'P 1'
#
loop_
_entity.id
_entity.type
_entity.pdbx_description
1 polymer ?
#
loop_
_entity_poly.entity_id
_entity_poly.type
_entity_poly.pdbx_seq_one_letter_code
_entity_poly.pdbx_strand_id
1 'polypeptide(L)'
;MKRKLLILSTLILGISCSKDSVQDDHRFTGSWMAYFGLKSSSTSAHRFDFKADGTYKEASLELDSETLEVLGYWTYATGTYSAIDNRLTLNRKEFYVAEDLSEYQQQEDLIKKEENISYGFNYEFQSGSRFTLYPECPENSSCLGAVEYEKLDE
;
A
#
# COMPACT_ATOMS: atom_id res chain seq x y z
N MET A 1 -30.50 44.81 49.99
CA MET A 1 -30.78 43.88 48.87
C MET A 1 -29.51 43.09 48.58
N LYS A 2 -29.50 41.78 48.85
CA LYS A 2 -28.32 40.90 48.74
C LYS A 2 -28.35 40.19 47.38
N ARG A 3 -27.58 40.65 46.41
CA ARG A 3 -27.35 39.92 45.15
C ARG A 3 -26.23 38.91 45.38
N LYS A 4 -26.60 37.65 45.60
CA LYS A 4 -25.67 36.51 45.50
C LYS A 4 -25.43 36.25 44.01
N LEU A 5 -24.27 36.67 43.50
CA LEU A 5 -23.84 36.31 42.15
C LEU A 5 -23.29 34.88 42.22
N LEU A 6 -23.93 33.99 41.47
CA LEU A 6 -23.64 32.58 41.39
C LEU A 6 -22.25 32.36 40.75
N ILE A 7 -21.36 31.71 41.50
CA ILE A 7 -20.09 31.17 41.02
C ILE A 7 -20.43 29.86 40.28
N LEU A 8 -20.54 29.88 38.95
CA LEU A 8 -20.64 28.65 38.16
C LEU A 8 -20.29 28.85 36.68
N SER A 9 -19.01 29.04 36.39
CA SER A 9 -18.35 28.88 35.09
C SER A 9 -16.89 29.23 35.39
N THR A 10 -15.87 28.40 35.17
CA THR A 10 -15.60 27.63 33.97
C THR A 10 -14.48 26.66 34.35
N LEU A 11 -14.79 25.39 34.58
CA LEU A 11 -13.77 24.34 34.73
C LEU A 11 -13.86 23.43 33.50
N ILE A 12 -13.58 24.02 32.33
CA ILE A 12 -13.29 23.29 31.10
C ILE A 12 -11.78 23.37 30.95
N LEU A 13 -11.05 22.67 31.84
CA LEU A 13 -9.64 22.42 31.62
C LEU A 13 -9.55 21.48 30.43
N GLY A 14 -9.08 22.04 29.32
CA GLY A 14 -8.94 21.37 28.04
C GLY A 14 -8.20 20.06 28.21
N ILE A 15 -8.91 18.97 27.96
CA ILE A 15 -8.31 17.75 27.46
C ILE A 15 -7.87 18.12 26.04
N SER A 16 -6.72 18.79 25.95
CA SER A 16 -5.98 18.94 24.71
C SER A 16 -5.56 17.53 24.32
N CYS A 17 -6.48 16.82 23.67
CA CYS A 17 -6.19 15.63 22.92
C CYS A 17 -5.29 16.10 21.78
N SER A 18 -3.99 16.19 22.05
CA SER A 18 -3.00 16.12 20.99
C SER A 18 -3.29 14.81 20.30
N LYS A 19 -3.99 14.87 19.16
CA LYS A 19 -3.86 13.83 18.15
C LYS A 19 -2.37 13.77 17.91
N ASP A 20 -1.71 12.78 18.51
CA ASP A 20 -0.34 12.43 18.17
C ASP A 20 -0.34 12.39 16.66
N SER A 21 0.36 13.35 16.06
CA SER A 21 0.47 13.45 14.62
C SER A 21 1.31 12.27 14.21
N VAL A 22 0.64 11.16 13.96
CA VAL A 22 1.20 9.97 13.34
C VAL A 22 1.89 10.46 12.08
N GLN A 23 3.22 10.51 12.13
CA GLN A 23 4.04 11.09 11.08
C GLN A 23 4.13 10.04 9.99
N ASP A 24 3.35 10.21 8.93
CA ASP A 24 3.36 9.29 7.80
C ASP A 24 4.71 9.40 7.05
N ASP A 25 5.27 8.27 6.68
CA ASP A 25 6.56 8.24 5.99
C ASP A 25 6.41 8.61 4.51
N HIS A 26 6.59 9.89 4.20
CA HIS A 26 6.49 10.43 2.84
C HIS A 26 7.49 9.79 1.85
N ARG A 27 8.50 9.04 2.30
CA ARG A 27 9.46 8.37 1.40
C ARG A 27 8.78 7.39 0.45
N PHE A 28 7.63 6.82 0.83
CA PHE A 28 6.85 5.93 -0.04
C PHE A 28 6.22 6.63 -1.25
N THR A 29 6.02 7.95 -1.23
CA THR A 29 5.33 8.63 -2.35
C THR A 29 6.06 8.41 -3.68
N GLY A 30 5.32 7.95 -4.68
CA GLY A 30 5.82 7.62 -6.01
C GLY A 30 5.39 6.24 -6.49
N SER A 31 5.94 5.85 -7.64
CA SER A 31 5.70 4.57 -8.30
C SER A 31 6.86 3.61 -7.98
N TRP A 32 6.57 2.37 -7.62
CA TRP A 32 7.55 1.37 -7.19
C TRP A 32 7.27 0.03 -7.85
N MET A 33 8.31 -0.70 -8.23
CA MET A 33 8.20 -1.95 -8.96
C MET A 33 9.11 -3.03 -8.36
N ALA A 34 8.57 -4.23 -8.23
CA ALA A 34 9.31 -5.46 -7.97
C ALA A 34 9.12 -6.41 -9.15
N TYR A 35 10.19 -7.11 -9.57
CA TYR A 35 10.16 -8.06 -10.68
C TYR A 35 10.30 -9.49 -10.17
N PHE A 36 9.50 -10.42 -10.71
CA PHE A 36 9.44 -11.82 -10.30
C PHE A 36 9.71 -12.73 -11.49
N GLY A 37 10.92 -13.30 -11.49
CA GLY A 37 11.34 -14.26 -12.51
C GLY A 37 11.54 -13.63 -13.89
N LEU A 38 12.35 -14.31 -14.69
CA LEU A 38 12.54 -13.99 -16.10
C LEU A 38 12.04 -15.19 -16.89
N LYS A 39 10.88 -15.08 -17.54
CA LYS A 39 10.56 -15.99 -18.65
C LYS A 39 11.23 -15.43 -19.91
N SER A 40 11.37 -16.27 -20.92
CA SER A 40 12.12 -15.91 -22.14
C SER A 40 11.52 -14.75 -22.94
N SER A 41 10.24 -14.42 -22.74
CA SER A 41 9.53 -13.36 -23.49
C SER A 41 8.75 -12.38 -22.61
N SER A 42 8.61 -12.67 -21.31
CA SER A 42 7.86 -11.83 -20.39
C SER A 42 8.39 -11.93 -18.96
N THR A 43 8.13 -10.91 -18.16
CA THR A 43 8.44 -10.93 -16.73
C THR A 43 7.20 -10.53 -15.95
N SER A 44 6.93 -11.26 -14.87
CA SER A 44 5.86 -10.88 -13.95
C SER A 44 6.38 -9.80 -13.01
N ALA A 45 5.56 -8.82 -12.70
CA ALA A 45 5.94 -7.70 -11.86
C ALA A 45 4.84 -7.37 -10.86
N HIS A 46 5.22 -6.73 -9.76
CA HIS A 46 4.29 -6.12 -8.81
C HIS A 46 4.59 -4.64 -8.66
N ARG A 47 3.57 -3.82 -8.86
CA ARG A 47 3.67 -2.37 -8.84
C ARG A 47 2.87 -1.79 -7.69
N PHE A 48 3.44 -0.81 -7.02
CA PHE A 48 2.71 0.11 -6.14
C PHE A 48 2.80 1.54 -6.68
N ASP A 49 1.70 2.29 -6.60
CA ASP A 49 1.69 3.74 -6.79
C ASP A 49 1.13 4.40 -5.53
N PHE A 50 2.00 4.93 -4.67
CA PHE A 50 1.61 5.62 -3.44
C PHE A 50 1.48 7.13 -3.68
N LYS A 51 0.39 7.72 -3.20
CA LYS A 51 0.10 9.15 -3.32
C LYS A 51 0.23 9.85 -1.97
N ALA A 52 0.67 11.10 -2.00
CA ALA A 52 0.89 11.91 -0.79
C ALA A 52 -0.38 12.15 0.06
N ASP A 53 -1.56 11.87 -0.48
CA ASP A 53 -2.84 11.94 0.24
C ASP A 53 -3.17 10.67 1.04
N GLY A 54 -2.24 9.70 1.09
CA GLY A 54 -2.42 8.43 1.80
C GLY A 54 -3.20 7.38 1.01
N THR A 55 -3.47 7.61 -0.28
CA THR A 55 -4.06 6.60 -1.18
C THR A 55 -3.00 5.83 -1.94
N TYR A 56 -3.32 4.60 -2.34
CA TYR A 56 -2.43 3.80 -3.18
C TYR A 56 -3.19 3.02 -4.24
N LYS A 57 -2.45 2.64 -5.28
CA LYS A 57 -2.81 1.59 -6.24
C LYS A 57 -1.78 0.48 -6.17
N GLU A 58 -2.21 -0.75 -6.37
CA GLU A 58 -1.32 -1.88 -6.55
C GLU A 58 -1.76 -2.72 -7.75
N ALA A 59 -0.81 -3.39 -8.40
CA ALA A 59 -1.11 -4.30 -9.49
C ALA A 59 -0.05 -5.40 -9.60
N SER A 60 -0.50 -6.63 -9.86
CA SER A 60 0.34 -7.68 -10.41
C SER A 60 0.22 -7.65 -11.93
N LEU A 61 1.34 -7.50 -12.63
CA LEU A 61 1.44 -7.24 -14.06
C LEU A 61 2.21 -8.35 -14.77
N GLU A 62 1.93 -8.52 -16.06
CA GLU A 62 2.85 -9.18 -16.99
C GLU A 62 3.43 -8.11 -17.91
N LEU A 63 4.75 -8.07 -18.04
CA LEU A 63 5.49 -7.12 -18.87
C LEU A 63 6.22 -7.85 -19.99
N ASP A 64 6.36 -7.20 -21.14
CA ASP A 64 7.29 -7.62 -22.17
C ASP A 64 8.73 -7.52 -21.65
N SER A 65 9.52 -8.59 -21.78
CA SER A 65 10.83 -8.65 -21.13
C SER A 65 11.88 -7.71 -21.74
N GLU A 66 11.68 -7.25 -22.97
CA GLU A 66 12.64 -6.38 -23.67
C GLU A 66 12.27 -4.90 -23.54
N THR A 67 10.99 -4.58 -23.72
CA THR A 67 10.47 -3.21 -23.75
C THR A 67 9.94 -2.73 -22.41
N LEU A 68 9.65 -3.64 -21.48
CA LEU A 68 8.95 -3.39 -20.22
C LEU A 68 7.54 -2.81 -20.41
N GLU A 69 6.97 -2.93 -21.60
CA GLU A 69 5.59 -2.56 -21.86
C GLU A 69 4.64 -3.51 -21.11
N VAL A 70 3.55 -2.95 -20.57
CA VAL A 70 2.52 -3.73 -19.88
C VAL A 70 1.74 -4.55 -20.90
N LEU A 71 1.86 -5.88 -20.83
CA LEU A 71 1.09 -6.80 -21.65
C LEU A 71 -0.32 -7.02 -21.06
N GLY A 72 -0.41 -7.02 -19.73
CA GLY A 72 -1.68 -7.06 -19.02
C GLY A 72 -1.51 -7.22 -17.51
N TYR A 73 -2.61 -7.56 -16.86
CA TYR A 73 -2.81 -7.54 -15.41
C TYR A 73 -3.34 -8.89 -14.94
N TRP A 74 -2.80 -9.35 -13.81
CA TRP A 74 -3.34 -10.46 -13.03
C TRP A 74 -4.29 -9.95 -11.95
N THR A 75 -3.92 -8.84 -11.31
CA THR A 75 -4.70 -8.18 -10.28
C THR A 75 -4.54 -6.66 -10.37
N TYR A 76 -5.54 -5.95 -9.87
CA TYR A 76 -5.49 -4.52 -9.64
C TYR A 76 -6.23 -4.20 -8.34
N ALA A 77 -5.67 -3.32 -7.52
CA ALA A 77 -6.33 -2.86 -6.31
C ALA A 77 -6.11 -1.38 -6.04
N THR A 78 -7.05 -0.80 -5.29
CA THR A 78 -6.94 0.57 -4.78
C THR A 78 -7.30 0.61 -3.31
N GLY A 79 -6.73 1.57 -2.59
CA GLY A 79 -6.98 1.70 -1.16
C GLY A 79 -6.30 2.88 -0.51
N THR A 80 -6.14 2.79 0.80
CA THR A 80 -5.38 3.74 1.61
C THR A 80 -4.23 3.04 2.30
N TYR A 81 -3.12 3.75 2.51
CA TYR A 81 -1.95 3.23 3.20
C TYR A 81 -1.55 4.13 4.37
N SER A 82 -0.75 3.56 5.28
CA SER A 82 -0.04 4.30 6.31
C SER A 82 1.30 3.64 6.58
N ALA A 83 2.37 4.41 6.72
CA ALA A 83 3.71 3.90 7.02
C ALA A 83 4.23 4.52 8.32
N ILE A 84 4.23 3.74 9.40
CA ILE A 84 4.51 4.21 10.77
C ILE A 84 5.40 3.18 11.46
N ASP A 85 6.45 3.62 12.17
CA ASP A 85 7.34 2.75 12.96
C ASP A 85 7.82 1.49 12.19
N ASN A 86 8.28 1.69 10.94
CA ASN A 86 8.74 0.63 10.03
C ASN A 86 7.67 -0.41 9.64
N ARG A 87 6.39 -0.09 9.83
CA ARG A 87 5.25 -0.89 9.40
C ARG A 87 4.45 -0.17 8.32
N LEU A 88 4.37 -0.78 7.14
CA LEU A 88 3.49 -0.36 6.05
C LEU A 88 2.18 -1.12 6.20
N THR A 89 1.07 -0.41 6.38
CA THR A 89 -0.27 -0.99 6.43
C THR A 89 -1.04 -0.57 5.20
N LEU A 90 -1.58 -1.55 4.47
CA LEU A 90 -2.41 -1.35 3.28
C LEU A 90 -3.85 -1.73 3.62
N ASN A 91 -4.77 -0.80 3.40
CA ASN A 91 -6.21 -1.03 3.54
C ASN A 91 -6.83 -1.04 2.15
N ARG A 92 -7.07 -2.24 1.62
CA ARG A 92 -7.60 -2.44 0.27
C ARG A 92 -9.10 -2.15 0.27
N LYS A 93 -9.54 -1.26 -0.63
CA LYS A 93 -10.93 -0.84 -0.79
C LYS A 93 -11.59 -1.47 -2.00
N GLU A 94 -10.86 -1.56 -3.11
CA GLU A 94 -11.31 -2.22 -4.32
C GLU A 94 -10.26 -3.22 -4.77
N PHE A 95 -10.71 -4.39 -5.19
CA PHE A 95 -9.86 -5.46 -5.72
C PHE A 95 -10.48 -6.03 -6.98
N TYR A 96 -9.66 -6.20 -8.01
CA TYR A 96 -10.01 -6.76 -9.29
C TYR A 96 -8.99 -7.84 -9.63
N VAL A 97 -9.46 -8.95 -10.19
CA VAL A 97 -8.64 -10.11 -10.52
C VAL A 97 -9.05 -10.67 -11.87
N ALA A 98 -8.09 -11.23 -12.61
CA ALA A 98 -8.36 -11.94 -13.84
C ALA A 98 -9.34 -13.10 -13.59
N GLU A 99 -10.30 -13.31 -14.50
CA GLU A 99 -11.27 -14.39 -14.38
C GLU A 99 -10.61 -15.77 -14.54
N ASP A 100 -9.70 -15.87 -15.50
CA ASP A 100 -8.88 -17.05 -15.77
C ASP A 100 -7.44 -16.78 -15.32
N LEU A 101 -6.96 -17.55 -14.36
CA LEU A 101 -5.59 -17.42 -13.83
C LEU A 101 -4.53 -18.04 -14.75
N SER A 102 -4.91 -18.58 -15.91
CA SER A 102 -3.99 -19.09 -16.92
C SER A 102 -3.47 -18.01 -17.88
N GLU A 103 -4.15 -16.86 -17.96
CA GLU A 103 -3.79 -15.72 -18.81
C GLU A 103 -3.99 -14.38 -18.12
N TYR A 104 -3.08 -13.43 -18.38
CA TYR A 104 -3.28 -12.04 -17.94
C TYR A 104 -4.33 -11.36 -18.82
N GLN A 105 -5.00 -10.34 -18.29
CA GLN A 105 -6.09 -9.64 -18.98
C GLN A 105 -5.82 -8.13 -19.03
N GLN A 106 -6.53 -7.39 -19.87
CA GLN A 106 -6.49 -5.93 -19.81
C GLN A 106 -7.16 -5.45 -18.51
N GLN A 107 -6.77 -4.27 -18.01
CA GLN A 107 -7.22 -3.81 -16.69
C GLN A 107 -8.75 -3.65 -16.63
N GLU A 108 -9.37 -3.22 -17.73
CA GLU A 108 -10.81 -3.05 -17.88
C GLU A 108 -11.61 -4.36 -17.88
N ASP A 109 -10.96 -5.48 -18.20
CA ASP A 109 -11.59 -6.81 -18.26
C ASP A 109 -11.53 -7.55 -16.91
N LEU A 110 -10.79 -7.02 -15.94
CA LEU A 110 -10.67 -7.63 -14.61
C LEU A 110 -12.01 -7.61 -13.85
N ILE A 111 -12.28 -8.70 -13.14
CA ILE A 111 -13.53 -8.85 -12.38
C ILE A 111 -13.34 -8.32 -10.96
N LYS A 112 -14.21 -7.38 -10.56
CA LYS A 112 -14.26 -6.88 -9.18
C LYS A 112 -14.62 -8.00 -8.21
N LYS A 113 -13.87 -8.10 -7.12
CA LYS A 113 -14.17 -8.95 -5.96
C LYS A 113 -14.47 -8.05 -4.77
N GLU A 114 -15.48 -8.43 -4.00
CA GLU A 114 -15.78 -7.77 -2.73
C GLU A 114 -14.77 -8.23 -1.69
N GLU A 115 -13.75 -7.41 -1.49
CA GLU A 115 -12.69 -7.67 -0.53
C GLU A 115 -12.36 -6.37 0.20
N ASN A 116 -12.50 -6.38 1.53
CA ASN A 116 -12.06 -5.30 2.40
C ASN A 116 -11.08 -5.90 3.40
N ILE A 117 -9.81 -5.93 3.00
CA ILE A 117 -8.73 -6.53 3.78
C ILE A 117 -7.72 -5.45 4.12
N SER A 118 -7.26 -5.52 5.36
CA SER A 118 -6.10 -4.78 5.85
C SER A 118 -4.96 -5.76 6.03
N TYR A 119 -3.80 -5.46 5.47
CA TYR A 119 -2.59 -6.27 5.64
C TYR A 119 -1.38 -5.38 5.84
N GLY A 120 -0.42 -5.89 6.62
CA GLY A 120 0.75 -5.17 7.08
C GLY A 120 2.04 -5.84 6.64
N PHE A 121 3.05 -5.03 6.37
CA PHE A 121 4.41 -5.45 6.11
C PHE A 121 5.35 -4.69 7.03
N ASN A 122 6.38 -5.36 7.53
CA ASN A 122 7.54 -4.62 7.97
C ASN A 122 8.30 -4.14 6.73
N TYR A 123 8.94 -2.98 6.80
CA TYR A 123 9.74 -2.47 5.69
C TYR A 123 11.08 -1.92 6.15
N GLU A 124 12.03 -1.90 5.22
CA GLU A 124 13.33 -1.25 5.38
C GLU A 124 13.66 -0.49 4.09
N PHE A 125 13.99 0.81 4.20
CA PHE A 125 14.53 1.57 3.08
C PHE A 125 16.05 1.39 3.04
N GLN A 126 16.57 0.82 1.96
CA GLN A 126 18.02 0.80 1.72
C GLN A 126 18.51 2.14 1.17
N SER A 127 17.67 2.83 0.40
CA SER A 127 17.98 4.15 -0.17
C SER A 127 16.69 4.92 -0.49
N GLY A 128 16.80 6.16 -1.00
CA GLY A 128 15.63 6.92 -1.46
C GLY A 128 14.91 6.32 -2.68
N SER A 129 15.53 5.34 -3.36
CA SER A 129 15.00 4.67 -4.55
C SER A 129 14.82 3.17 -4.38
N ARG A 130 15.07 2.60 -3.19
CA ARG A 130 14.86 1.18 -2.91
C ARG A 130 14.34 0.94 -1.50
N PHE A 131 13.36 0.05 -1.38
CA PHE A 131 12.93 -0.51 -0.10
C PHE A 131 12.65 -2.02 -0.22
N THR A 132 12.70 -2.72 0.90
CA THR A 132 12.25 -4.11 1.00
C THR A 132 11.03 -4.22 1.90
N LEU A 133 10.05 -5.03 1.47
CA LEU A 133 8.94 -5.48 2.31
C LEU A 133 9.21 -6.88 2.85
N TYR A 134 8.90 -7.07 4.12
CA TYR A 134 8.94 -8.34 4.82
C TYR A 134 7.49 -8.73 5.16
N PRO A 135 6.88 -9.65 4.41
CA PRO A 135 5.54 -10.14 4.71
C PRO A 135 5.53 -10.88 6.06
N GLU A 136 4.47 -10.67 6.84
CA GLU A 136 4.24 -11.47 8.04
C GLU A 136 3.91 -12.90 7.63
N CYS A 137 4.84 -13.82 7.89
CA CYS A 137 4.66 -15.23 7.60
C CYS A 137 4.44 -16.01 8.89
N PRO A 138 3.27 -16.64 9.09
CA PRO A 138 3.04 -17.50 10.24
C PRO A 138 4.03 -18.68 10.26
N GLU A 139 4.36 -19.16 11.45
CA GLU A 139 5.17 -20.37 11.60
C GLU A 139 4.54 -21.53 10.80
N ASN A 140 5.37 -22.26 10.06
CA ASN A 140 4.98 -23.37 9.17
C ASN A 140 4.13 -22.99 7.93
N SER A 141 4.03 -21.71 7.58
CA SER A 141 3.43 -21.28 6.31
C SER A 141 4.51 -21.14 5.23
N SER A 142 4.18 -21.50 3.98
CA SER A 142 5.04 -21.23 2.82
C SER A 142 4.64 -19.87 2.25
N CYS A 143 5.22 -18.81 2.79
CA CYS A 143 5.00 -17.46 2.29
C CYS A 143 6.08 -17.05 1.29
N LEU A 144 5.79 -15.98 0.55
CA LEU A 144 6.81 -15.27 -0.21
C LEU A 144 7.89 -14.74 0.76
N GLY A 145 9.14 -14.75 0.31
CA GLY A 145 10.25 -14.14 1.03
C GLY A 145 10.15 -12.62 1.04
N ALA A 146 11.21 -11.97 1.53
CA ALA A 146 11.36 -10.53 1.42
C ALA A 146 11.34 -10.10 -0.05
N VAL A 147 10.65 -9.00 -0.36
CA VAL A 147 10.49 -8.48 -1.72
C VAL A 147 11.11 -7.10 -1.79
N GLU A 148 12.08 -6.93 -2.67
CA GLU A 148 12.70 -5.63 -2.95
C GLU A 148 11.92 -4.88 -4.03
N TYR A 149 11.69 -3.60 -3.80
CA TYR A 149 11.05 -2.66 -4.71
C TYR A 149 12.03 -1.56 -5.08
N GLU A 150 12.04 -1.22 -6.36
CA GLU A 150 12.78 -0.08 -6.90
C GLU A 150 11.80 1.02 -7.30
N LYS A 151 12.20 2.27 -7.05
CA LYS A 151 11.41 3.43 -7.48
C LYS A 151 11.52 3.57 -8.99
N LEU A 152 10.38 3.78 -9.64
CA LEU A 152 10.35 4.15 -11.05
C LEU A 152 10.64 5.64 -11.18
N ASP A 153 11.59 5.98 -12.04
CA ASP A 153 11.82 7.37 -12.43
C ASP A 153 10.63 7.85 -13.28
N GLU A 154 9.89 8.85 -12.80
CA GLU A 154 8.82 9.53 -13.56
C GLU A 154 9.38 10.61 -14.48
#